data_AF-A0AAJ7SIR0-F1
#
_entry.id   AF-A0AAJ7SIR0-F1
#
_cell.length_a   1.000
_cell.length_b   1.000
_cell.length_c   1.000
_cell.angle_alpha   90.00
_cell.angle_beta   90.00
_cell.angle_gamma   90.00
#
_symmetry.space_group_name_H-M   'P 1'
#
loop_
_entity.id
_entity.type
_entity.pdbx_description
1 polymer ?
#
loop_
_entity_poly.entity_id
_entity_poly.type
_entity_poly.pdbx_seq_one_letter_code
_entity_poly.pdbx_strand_id
1 'polypeptide(L)' 'MDLFKAAKSLPIPVDQLTSLFKSKDKDGSGFLSVETIKGILASLNIDSSLLQKFISSPGKVNDGNVNYGEFLNFLKK' A
#
# COMPACT_ATOMS: atom_id res chain seq x y z
N MET A 1 -24.92 7.57 -15.76
CA MET A 1 -23.97 8.15 -14.78
C MET A 1 -23.50 7.00 -13.93
N ASP A 2 -22.54 6.27 -14.50
CA ASP A 2 -22.27 4.88 -14.16
C ASP A 2 -21.30 4.81 -12.99
N LEU A 3 -21.84 4.99 -11.79
CA LEU A 3 -21.10 4.88 -10.54
C LEU A 3 -20.59 3.44 -10.29
N PHE A 4 -21.10 2.45 -11.04
CA PHE A 4 -20.82 1.03 -10.84
C PHE A 4 -19.92 0.39 -11.90
N LYS A 5 -19.41 1.15 -12.87
CA LYS A 5 -18.37 0.65 -13.80
C LYS A 5 -16.94 0.76 -13.22
N ALA A 6 -16.81 1.25 -11.97
CA ALA A 6 -15.54 1.58 -11.32
C ALA A 6 -14.90 0.43 -10.50
N ALA A 7 -15.55 -0.74 -10.38
CA ALA A 7 -15.03 -1.83 -9.57
C ALA A 7 -13.95 -2.70 -10.26
N LYS A 8 -13.48 -2.33 -11.47
CA LYS A 8 -12.49 -3.12 -12.23
C LYS A 8 -11.04 -2.61 -12.13
N SER A 9 -10.82 -1.46 -11.49
CA SER A 9 -9.50 -1.00 -11.05
C SER A 9 -9.73 -0.11 -9.84
N LEU A 10 -9.24 -0.50 -8.66
CA LEU A 10 -9.06 0.45 -7.56
C LEU A 10 -8.28 1.65 -8.15
N PRO A 11 -8.81 2.89 -8.12
CA PRO A 11 -8.12 4.08 -8.62
C PRO A 11 -7.06 4.50 -7.61
N ILE A 12 -6.23 3.56 -7.18
CA ILE A 12 -5.05 3.84 -6.41
C ILE A 12 -3.96 4.12 -7.45
N PRO A 13 -3.54 5.38 -7.63
CA PRO A 13 -2.41 5.68 -8.50
C PRO A 13 -1.16 5.09 -7.84
N VAL A 14 -0.82 3.88 -8.27
CA VAL A 14 0.36 3.11 -7.81
C VAL A 14 1.63 3.97 -7.93
N ASP A 15 1.68 4.88 -8.90
CA ASP A 15 2.72 5.90 -9.07
C ASP A 15 2.82 6.90 -7.90
N GLN A 16 1.68 7.41 -7.41
CA GLN A 16 1.70 8.33 -6.26
C GLN A 16 2.08 7.59 -4.98
N LEU A 17 1.59 6.36 -4.79
CA LEU A 17 2.03 5.51 -3.69
C LEU A 17 3.54 5.28 -3.75
N THR A 18 4.06 4.91 -4.92
CA THR A 18 5.49 4.67 -5.13
C THR A 18 6.31 5.91 -4.80
N SER A 19 5.86 7.10 -5.19
CA SER A 19 6.53 8.37 -4.89
C SER A 19 6.52 8.68 -3.40
N LEU A 20 5.40 8.47 -2.71
CA LEU A 20 5.30 8.65 -1.26
C LEU A 20 6.16 7.62 -0.51
N PHE A 21 6.19 6.37 -0.96
CA PHE A 21 7.02 5.32 -0.39
C PHE A 21 8.50 5.67 -0.53
N LYS A 22 8.96 6.04 -1.73
CA LYS A 22 10.34 6.52 -1.94
C LYS A 22 10.67 7.74 -1.08
N SER A 23 9.71 8.62 -0.84
CA SER A 23 9.90 9.78 0.04
C SER A 23 10.03 9.39 1.52
N LYS A 24 9.37 8.31 1.95
CA LYS A 24 9.46 7.80 3.33
C LYS A 24 10.67 6.88 3.54
N ASP A 25 11.02 6.07 2.55
CA ASP A 25 12.16 5.15 2.55
C ASP A 25 13.47 5.90 2.26
N LYS A 26 13.92 6.69 3.25
CA LYS A 26 15.15 7.49 3.14
C LYS A 26 16.41 6.66 2.94
N ASP A 27 16.40 5.44 3.46
CA ASP A 27 17.52 4.50 3.40
C ASP A 27 17.47 3.65 2.11
N GLY A 28 16.37 3.69 1.35
CA GLY A 28 16.19 2.88 0.15
C GLY A 28 16.09 1.38 0.44
N SER A 29 15.71 1.02 1.67
CA SER A 29 15.69 -0.35 2.16
C SER A 29 14.65 -1.23 1.44
N GLY A 30 13.59 -0.64 0.89
CA GLY A 30 12.46 -1.42 0.36
C GLY A 30 11.39 -1.75 1.39
N PHE A 31 11.60 -1.38 2.67
CA PHE A 31 10.76 -1.79 3.79
C PHE A 31 10.24 -0.58 4.56
N LEU A 32 8.95 -0.60 4.89
CA LEU A 32 8.33 0.45 5.69
C LEU A 32 7.45 -0.17 6.76
N SER A 33 7.42 0.41 7.94
CA SER A 33 6.58 -0.07 9.03
C SER A 33 5.11 0.05 8.69
N VAL A 34 4.29 -0.85 9.21
CA VAL A 34 2.82 -0.89 8.98
C VAL A 34 2.19 0.49 9.21
N GLU A 35 2.62 1.22 10.24
CA GLU A 35 2.12 2.56 10.56
C GLU A 35 2.43 3.59 9.47
N THR A 36 3.61 3.51 8.86
CA THR A 36 4.01 4.42 7.78
C THR A 36 3.16 4.17 6.54
N ILE A 37 2.93 2.90 6.18
CA ILE A 37 2.05 2.56 5.07
C ILE A 37 0.62 3.02 5.36
N LYS A 38 0.12 2.78 6.58
CA LYS A 38 -1.21 3.24 7.00
C LYS A 38 -1.36 4.76 6.87
N GLY A 39 -0.35 5.54 7.26
CA GLY A 39 -0.34 7.00 7.12
C GLY A 39 -0.34 7.47 5.66
N ILE A 40 0.39 6.77 4.78
CA ILE A 40 0.38 7.05 3.33
C ILE A 40 -1.01 6.77 2.74
N LEU A 41 -1.63 5.63 3.09
CA LEU A 41 -2.98 5.29 2.65
C LEU A 41 -4.00 6.33 3.13
N ALA A 42 -3.93 6.75 4.40
CA ALA A 42 -4.79 7.80 4.95
C ALA A 42 -4.61 9.14 4.22
N SER A 43 -3.37 9.50 3.87
CA SER A 43 -3.08 10.75 3.11
C SER A 43 -3.69 10.75 1.71
N LEU A 44 -3.87 9.56 1.13
CA LEU A 44 -4.49 9.37 -0.19
C LEU A 44 -6.00 9.07 -0.10
N ASN A 45 -6.60 9.14 1.09
CA ASN A 45 -7.98 8.71 1.35
C ASN A 45 -8.26 7.27 0.89
N ILE A 46 -7.24 6.40 0.98
CA ILE A 46 -7.34 4.97 0.67
C ILE A 46 -7.67 4.21 1.95
N ASP A 47 -8.60 3.28 1.82
CA ASP A 47 -8.99 2.43 2.93
C ASP A 47 -7.86 1.48 3.37
N SER A 48 -7.59 1.49 4.68
CA SER A 48 -6.51 0.69 5.27
C SER A 48 -6.84 -0.81 5.37
N SER A 49 -8.04 -1.26 4.99
CA SER A 49 -8.40 -2.68 4.97
C SER A 49 -7.54 -3.49 4.01
N LEU A 50 -7.03 -2.88 2.93
CA LEU A 50 -6.10 -3.54 2.02
C LEU A 50 -4.78 -3.87 2.72
N LEU A 51 -4.27 -2.94 3.52
CA LEU A 51 -3.12 -3.17 4.37
C LEU A 51 -3.43 -4.23 5.44
N GLN A 52 -4.61 -4.19 6.08
CA GLN A 52 -5.01 -5.21 7.05
C GLN A 52 -5.05 -6.62 6.43
N LYS A 53 -5.56 -6.75 5.20
CA LYS A 53 -5.53 -8.03 4.45
C LYS A 53 -4.11 -8.47 4.14
N PHE A 54 -3.24 -7.54 3.77
CA PHE A 54 -1.84 -7.84 3.49
C PHE A 54 -1.10 -8.32 4.74
N ILE A 55 -1.25 -7.62 5.88
CA ILE A 55 -0.60 -7.99 7.14
C ILE A 55 -1.16 -9.27 7.76
N SER A 56 -2.43 -9.59 7.48
CA SER A 56 -3.07 -10.83 7.91
C SER A 56 -2.53 -12.05 7.14
N SER A 57 -1.86 -11.84 6.01
CA SER A 57 -1.22 -12.93 5.27
C SER A 57 0.09 -13.34 5.94
N PRO A 58 0.29 -14.64 6.24
CA PRO A 58 1.52 -15.12 6.85
C PRO A 58 2.72 -14.86 5.94
N GLY A 59 3.82 -14.39 6.52
CA GLY A 59 5.08 -14.10 5.81
C GLY A 59 5.10 -12.79 5.01
N LYS A 60 4.03 -11.97 5.05
CA LYS A 60 4.00 -10.66 4.37
C LYS A 60 4.55 -9.51 5.21
N VAL A 61 4.60 -9.70 6.52
CA VAL A 61 5.22 -8.77 7.47
C VAL A 61 6.37 -9.48 8.14
N ASN A 62 7.53 -8.83 8.18
CA ASN A 62 8.68 -9.30 8.90
C ASN A 62 9.09 -8.21 9.89
N ASP A 63 9.15 -8.53 11.18
CA ASP A 63 9.60 -7.60 12.23
C ASP A 63 8.79 -6.27 12.29
N GLY A 64 7.49 -6.32 12.01
CA GLY A 64 6.63 -5.12 11.94
C GLY A 64 6.86 -4.24 10.71
N ASN A 65 7.76 -4.65 9.81
CA ASN A 65 8.04 -4.00 8.55
C ASN A 65 7.38 -4.73 7.38
N VAL A 66 6.88 -3.93 6.46
CA VAL A 66 6.16 -4.37 5.27
C VAL A 66 7.03 -4.09 4.07
N ASN A 67 7.25 -5.11 3.24
CA ASN A 67 7.87 -4.89 1.94
C ASN A 67 6.87 -4.16 1.04
N TYR A 68 7.16 -2.89 0.71
CA TYR A 68 6.21 -2.10 -0.07
C TYR A 68 6.11 -2.62 -1.51
N GLY A 69 7.17 -3.22 -2.07
CA GLY A 69 7.15 -3.82 -3.41
C GLY A 69 6.12 -4.95 -3.52
N GLU A 70 6.10 -5.84 -2.52
CA GLU A 70 5.09 -6.88 -2.39
C GLU A 70 3.69 -6.31 -2.16
N PHE A 71 3.59 -5.23 -1.37
CA PHE A 71 2.31 -4.55 -1.16
C PHE A 71 1.77 -3.91 -2.46
N LEU A 72 2.61 -3.25 -3.24
CA LEU A 72 2.24 -2.70 -4.56
C LEU A 72 1.84 -3.81 -5.52
N ASN A 73 2.54 -4.95 -5.49
CA ASN A 73 2.17 -6.13 -6.28
C ASN A 73 0.80 -6.69 -5.85
N PHE A 74 0.53 -6.73 -4.55
CA PHE A 74 -0.79 -7.09 -4.01
C PHE A 74 -1.90 -6.13 -4.46
N LEU A 75 -1.60 -4.83 -4.60
CA LEU A 75 -2.56 -3.84 -5.12
C LEU A 75 -2.79 -3.91 -6.64
N LYS A 76 -1.81 -4.44 -7.40
CA LYS A 76 -1.91 -4.63 -8.86
C LYS A 76 -2.67 -5.89 -9.27
N LYS A 77 -2.83 -6.84 -8.35
CA LYS A 77 -3.50 -8.13 -8.55
C LYS A 77 -4.99 -8.02 -8.27
#